data_AF-A0A534YTE8-F1
#
_entry.id   AF-A0A534YTE8-F1
#
_cell.length_a   1.000
_cell.length_b   1.000
_cell.length_c   1.000
_cell.angle_alpha   90.00
_cell.angle_beta   90.00
_cell.angle_gamma   90.00
#
_symmetry.space_group_name_H-M   'P 1'
#
loop_
_entity.id
_entity.type
_entity.pdbx_description
1 polymer ?
#
loop_
_entity_poly.entity_id
_entity_poly.type
_entity_poly.pdbx_seq_one_letter_code
_entity_poly.pdbx_strand_id
1 'polypeptide(L)'
;MAERLRALLVANGALVFMVGLVAGFPFTFVILGKIVLWPLPGALGVHLPGDVRGWRMAHLEGILNGLTLIAVAAAAPWLTLGPRAQHWVAWLLIATAWGN
;
A
#
# COMPACT_ATOMS: atom_id res chain seq x y z
N MET A 1 -14.77 -10.02 14.87
CA MET A 1 -15.26 -9.07 13.85
C MET A 1 -16.22 -9.77 12.89
N ALA A 2 -17.25 -9.09 12.37
CA ALA A 2 -18.13 -9.67 11.34
C ALA A 2 -17.34 -10.09 10.09
N GLU A 3 -17.66 -11.25 9.51
CA GLU A 3 -16.90 -11.86 8.40
C GLU A 3 -16.73 -10.90 7.22
N ARG A 4 -17.80 -10.18 6.87
CA ARG A 4 -17.78 -9.19 5.79
C ARG A 4 -16.77 -8.07 6.01
N LEU A 5 -16.63 -7.57 7.24
CA LEU A 5 -15.65 -6.52 7.55
C LEU A 5 -14.22 -7.06 7.48
N ARG A 6 -14.01 -8.31 7.95
CA ARG A 6 -12.72 -8.98 7.85
C ARG A 6 -12.30 -9.18 6.39
N ALA A 7 -13.23 -9.65 5.54
CA ALA A 7 -12.99 -9.79 4.10
C ALA A 7 -12.68 -8.46 3.43
N LEU A 8 -13.37 -7.36 3.81
CA LEU A 8 -13.08 -6.02 3.30
C LEU A 8 -11.68 -5.53 3.69
N LEU A 9 -11.24 -5.79 4.92
CA LEU A 9 -9.88 -5.45 5.36
C LEU A 9 -8.83 -6.22 4.54
N VAL A 10 -9.02 -7.53 4.32
CA VAL A 10 -8.11 -8.33 3.49
C VAL A 10 -8.08 -7.83 2.05
N ALA A 11 -9.24 -7.58 1.44
CA ALA A 11 -9.32 -7.13 0.06
C ALA A 11 -8.66 -5.76 -0.14
N ASN A 12 -8.96 -4.78 0.72
CA ASN A 12 -8.32 -3.47 0.65
C ASN A 12 -6.82 -3.56 0.98
N GLY A 13 -6.45 -4.38 1.96
CA GLY A 13 -5.05 -4.61 2.31
C GLY A 13 -4.24 -5.15 1.15
N ALA A 14 -4.77 -6.15 0.45
CA ALA A 14 -4.16 -6.70 -0.76
C ALA A 14 -4.05 -5.66 -1.87
N LEU A 15 -5.08 -4.86 -2.11
CA LEU A 15 -5.05 -3.80 -3.14
C LEU A 15 -4.01 -2.72 -2.83
N VAL A 16 -4.01 -2.18 -1.60
CA VAL A 16 -3.05 -1.14 -1.18
C VAL A 16 -1.62 -1.67 -1.22
N PHE A 17 -1.41 -2.91 -0.77
CA PHE A 17 -0.11 -3.60 -0.88
C PHE A 17 0.34 -3.72 -2.34
N MET A 18 -0.54 -4.15 -3.24
CA MET A 18 -0.25 -4.25 -4.67
C MET A 18 0.10 -2.89 -5.29
N VAL A 19 -0.61 -1.82 -4.93
CA VAL A 19 -0.28 -0.46 -5.36
C VAL A 19 1.12 -0.06 -4.86
N GLY A 20 1.45 -0.34 -3.60
CA GLY A 20 2.78 -0.10 -3.05
C GLY A 20 3.89 -0.84 -3.80
N LEU A 21 3.68 -2.11 -4.14
CA LEU A 21 4.62 -2.88 -4.98
C LEU A 21 4.79 -2.27 -6.37
N VAL A 22 3.68 -1.92 -7.03
CA VAL A 22 3.71 -1.29 -8.36
C VAL A 22 4.44 0.05 -8.31
N ALA A 23 4.31 0.83 -7.24
CA ALA A 23 5.04 2.09 -7.05
C ALA A 23 6.58 1.91 -6.94
N GLY A 24 7.06 0.71 -6.60
CA GLY A 24 8.49 0.41 -6.53
C GLY A 24 9.21 0.47 -7.89
N PHE A 25 8.49 0.19 -8.99
CA PHE A 25 9.04 0.24 -10.34
C PHE A 25 9.42 1.66 -10.78
N PRO A 26 8.49 2.65 -10.81
CA PRO A 26 8.84 4.03 -11.11
C PRO A 26 9.83 4.61 -10.10
N PHE A 27 9.73 4.23 -8.82
CA PHE A 27 10.67 4.67 -7.79
C PHE A 27 12.12 4.28 -8.12
N THR A 28 12.33 3.08 -8.68
CA THR A 28 13.67 2.62 -9.11
C THR A 28 14.27 3.57 -10.14
N PHE A 29 13.49 4.03 -11.13
CA PHE A 29 13.97 4.98 -12.12
C PHE A 29 14.26 6.35 -11.51
N VAL A 30 13.43 6.82 -10.57
CA VAL A 30 13.66 8.09 -9.86
C VAL A 30 14.98 8.06 -9.08
N ILE A 31 15.31 6.95 -8.41
CA ILE A 31 16.59 6.80 -7.71
C ILE A 31 17.76 6.76 -8.71
N LEU A 32 17.61 6.02 -9.81
CA LEU A 32 18.67 5.88 -10.81
C LEU A 32 18.90 7.17 -11.63
N GLY A 33 17.91 8.07 -11.69
CA GLY A 33 17.92 9.28 -12.50
C GLY A 33 17.86 9.04 -14.01
N LYS A 34 17.77 7.77 -14.42
CA LYS A 34 17.72 7.34 -15.82
C LYS A 34 16.86 6.10 -15.98
N ILE A 35 16.20 5.99 -17.12
CA ILE A 35 15.52 4.77 -17.56
C ILE A 35 16.47 4.04 -18.49
N VAL A 36 16.87 2.83 -18.08
CA VAL A 36 17.71 1.92 -18.87
C VAL A 36 16.88 0.65 -19.10
N LEU A 37 16.62 0.31 -20.35
CA LEU A 37 15.82 -0.85 -20.72
C LEU A 37 16.74 -1.96 -21.24
N TRP A 38 17.05 -2.97 -20.43
CA TRP A 38 17.83 -4.12 -20.90
C TRP A 38 17.04 -4.87 -22.00
N PRO A 39 17.63 -5.25 -23.16
CA PRO A 39 19.05 -5.14 -23.60
C PRO A 39 19.40 -3.84 -24.30
N LEU A 40 18.40 -3.02 -24.59
CA LEU A 40 18.53 -1.94 -25.52
C LEU A 40 19.59 -0.94 -25.04
N PRO A 41 20.59 -0.63 -25.88
CA PRO A 41 21.60 0.36 -25.53
C PRO A 41 20.96 1.75 -25.48
N GLY A 42 21.37 2.55 -24.51
CA GLY A 42 20.89 3.92 -24.32
C GLY A 42 20.36 4.17 -22.91
N ALA A 43 20.19 5.44 -22.57
CA ALA A 43 19.57 5.88 -21.33
C ALA A 43 18.66 7.06 -21.65
N LEU A 44 17.40 6.98 -21.21
CA LEU A 44 16.48 8.10 -21.25
C LEU A 44 16.55 8.84 -19.92
N GLY A 45 16.56 10.17 -19.97
CA GLY A 45 16.42 10.99 -18.77
C GLY A 45 15.09 10.72 -18.08
N VAL A 46 15.08 10.69 -16.75
CA VAL A 46 13.85 10.47 -15.97
C VAL A 46 13.11 11.79 -15.81
N HIS A 47 11.88 11.83 -16.33
CA HIS A 47 10.93 12.93 -16.16
C HIS A 47 9.65 12.44 -15.46
N LEU A 48 9.82 11.78 -14.32
CA LEU A 48 8.70 11.36 -13.49
C LEU A 48 8.34 12.50 -12.50
N PRO A 49 7.05 12.78 -12.27
CA PRO A 49 6.64 13.77 -11.28
C PRO A 49 6.96 13.30 -9.87
N GLY A 50 7.12 14.25 -8.94
CA GLY A 50 7.41 13.97 -7.54
C GLY A 50 8.90 13.83 -7.22
N ASP A 51 9.22 13.78 -5.94
CA ASP A 51 10.59 13.66 -5.42
C ASP A 51 10.87 12.23 -4.91
N VAL A 52 12.15 11.94 -4.65
CA VAL A 52 12.59 10.65 -4.11
C VAL A 52 11.82 10.29 -2.82
N ARG A 53 11.49 11.30 -1.99
CA ARG A 53 10.73 11.09 -0.76
C ARG A 53 9.29 10.64 -1.07
N GLY A 54 8.58 11.31 -1.95
CA GLY A 54 7.21 10.96 -2.33
C GLY A 54 7.10 9.54 -2.89
N TRP A 55 8.02 9.16 -3.77
CA TRP A 55 8.06 7.80 -4.32
C TRP A 55 8.43 6.75 -3.26
N ARG A 56 9.34 7.07 -2.33
CA ARG A 56 9.66 6.20 -1.20
C ARG A 56 8.43 5.96 -0.32
N MET A 57 7.68 7.02 -0.02
CA MET A 57 6.46 6.93 0.78
C MET A 57 5.39 6.11 0.07
N ALA A 58 5.11 6.40 -1.21
CA ALA A 58 4.13 5.65 -2.00
C ALA A 58 4.44 4.14 -2.04
N HIS A 59 5.73 3.77 -2.14
CA HIS A 59 6.15 2.38 -2.10
C HIS A 59 6.03 1.75 -0.70
N LEU A 60 6.71 2.33 0.29
CA LEU A 60 6.82 1.74 1.63
C LEU A 60 5.51 1.81 2.41
N GLU A 61 4.86 2.97 2.44
CA GLU A 61 3.62 3.16 3.18
C GLU A 61 2.47 2.33 2.58
N GLY A 62 2.43 2.18 1.25
CA GLY A 62 1.49 1.27 0.59
C GLY A 62 1.69 -0.19 1.02
N ILE A 63 2.94 -0.66 1.05
CA ILE A 63 3.26 -2.01 1.52
C ILE A 63 2.87 -2.20 3.00
N LEU A 64 3.30 -1.27 3.87
CA LEU A 64 3.11 -1.38 5.31
C LEU A 64 1.64 -1.25 5.71
N ASN A 65 0.90 -0.31 5.11
CA ASN A 65 -0.53 -0.16 5.41
C ASN A 65 -1.35 -1.32 4.86
N GLY A 66 -1.02 -1.80 3.66
CA GLY A 66 -1.64 -3.01 3.11
C GLY A 66 -1.45 -4.24 4.01
N LEU A 67 -0.21 -4.47 4.48
CA LEU A 67 0.10 -5.53 5.45
C LEU A 67 -0.62 -5.33 6.79
N THR A 68 -0.72 -4.08 7.27
CA THR A 68 -1.42 -3.76 8.51
C THR A 68 -2.90 -4.13 8.43
N LEU A 69 -3.59 -3.83 7.32
CA LEU A 69 -4.99 -4.25 7.14
C LEU A 69 -5.15 -5.77 7.19
N ILE A 70 -4.26 -6.50 6.50
CA ILE A 70 -4.27 -7.98 6.50
C ILE A 70 -4.00 -8.52 7.90
N ALA A 71 -3.02 -7.95 8.61
CA ALA A 71 -2.66 -8.36 9.97
C ALA A 71 -3.80 -8.10 10.96
N VAL A 72 -4.47 -6.94 10.89
CA VAL A 72 -5.65 -6.65 11.72
C VAL A 72 -6.80 -7.60 11.39
N ALA A 73 -7.02 -7.91 10.11
CA ALA A 73 -8.03 -8.88 9.71
C ALA A 73 -7.74 -10.29 10.28
N ALA A 74 -6.49 -10.73 10.23
CA ALA A 74 -6.03 -11.98 10.83
C ALA A 74 -6.19 -11.96 12.36
N ALA A 75 -5.90 -10.83 13.00
CA ALA A 75 -6.00 -10.67 14.45
C ALA A 75 -7.44 -10.47 14.97
N ALA A 76 -8.38 -10.16 14.09
CA ALA A 76 -9.75 -9.81 14.44
C ALA A 76 -10.54 -10.83 15.29
N PRO A 77 -10.29 -12.16 15.24
CA PRO A 77 -10.93 -13.12 16.15
C PRO A 77 -10.50 -12.97 17.62
N TRP A 78 -9.31 -12.42 17.88
CA TRP A 78 -8.79 -12.21 19.23
C TRP A 78 -9.17 -10.85 19.83
N LEU A 79 -9.85 -9.99 19.05
CA LEU A 79 -10.26 -8.65 19.49
C LEU A 79 -11.69 -8.67 20.06
N THR A 80 -11.84 -8.34 21.34
CA THR A 80 -13.13 -8.20 22.02
C THR A 80 -13.70 -6.80 21.83
N LEU A 81 -14.09 -6.47 20.60
CA LEU A 81 -14.72 -5.19 20.25
C LEU A 81 -16.22 -5.33 20.02
N GLY A 82 -17.02 -4.37 20.51
CA GLY A 82 -18.44 -4.30 20.20
C GLY A 82 -18.72 -4.01 18.72
N PRO A 83 -19.93 -4.31 18.19
CA PRO A 83 -20.22 -4.19 16.75
C PRO A 83 -19.96 -2.80 16.15
N ARG A 84 -20.31 -1.73 16.89
CA ARG A 84 -20.04 -0.34 16.46
C ARG A 84 -18.54 -0.05 16.37
N ALA A 85 -17.76 -0.49 17.37
CA ALA A 85 -16.32 -0.29 17.39
C ALA A 85 -15.63 -1.04 16.24
N GLN A 86 -16.04 -2.28 15.97
CA GLN A 86 -15.53 -3.05 14.82
C GLN A 86 -15.76 -2.33 13.48
N HIS A 87 -16.95 -1.75 13.30
CA HIS A 87 -17.29 -1.02 12.08
C HIS A 87 -16.41 0.22 11.89
N TRP A 88 -16.27 1.05 12.93
CA TRP A 88 -15.43 2.24 12.88
C TRP A 88 -13.96 1.91 12.68
N VAL A 89 -13.42 0.94 13.42
CA VAL A 89 -12.02 0.51 13.26
C VAL A 89 -11.77 0.04 11.83
N ALA A 90 -12.65 -0.80 11.27
CA ALA A 90 -12.45 -1.30 9.92
C ALA A 90 -12.42 -0.18 8.87
N TRP A 91 -13.39 0.75 8.92
CA TRP A 91 -13.46 1.84 7.95
C TRP A 91 -12.37 2.90 8.12
N LEU A 92 -11.99 3.23 9.36
CA LEU A 92 -10.90 4.16 9.62
C LEU A 92 -9.57 3.58 9.12
N LEU A 93 -9.31 2.29 9.38
CA LEU A 93 -8.12 1.62 8.87
C LEU A 93 -8.08 1.61 7.34
N ILE A 94 -9.20 1.30 6.68
CA ILE A 94 -9.29 1.34 5.21
C ILE A 94 -9.02 2.76 4.69
N ALA A 95 -9.65 3.78 5.30
CA ALA A 95 -9.45 5.16 4.90
C ALA A 95 -8.00 5.62 5.08
N THR A 96 -7.37 5.29 6.20
CA THR A 96 -5.95 5.60 6.44
C THR A 96 -5.03 4.87 5.46
N ALA A 97 -5.31 3.61 5.13
CA ALA A 97 -4.49 2.85 4.19
C ALA A 97 -4.48 3.48 2.79
N TRP A 98 -5.62 4.02 2.34
CA TRP A 98 -5.74 4.71 1.05
C TRP A 98 -5.36 6.19 1.09
N GLY A 99 -5.31 6.80 2.28
CA GLY A 99 -5.07 8.24 2.46
C GLY A 99 -3.59 8.65 2.57
N ASN A 100 -2.65 7.71 2.35
CA ASN A 100 -1.21 7.99 2.32
C ASN A 100 -0.79 8.92 1.18
#